data_AF-A0A060PS34-F1
#
_entry.id   AF-A0A060PS34-F1
#
_cell.length_a   1.000
_cell.length_b   1.000
_cell.length_c   1.000
_cell.angle_alpha   90.00
_cell.angle_beta   90.00
_cell.angle_gamma   90.00
#
_symmetry.space_group_name_H-M   'P 1'
#
loop_
_entity.id
_entity.type
_entity.pdbx_description
1 polymer ?
#
loop_
_entity_poly.entity_id
_entity_poly.type
_entity_poly.pdbx_seq_one_letter_code
_entity_poly.pdbx_strand_id
1 'polypeptide(L)'
;MVYRQMPPAKQALQDINREMEYLNKTLEKRRKDIQDLNKEISQARIHLREFIIRYFSDLIRQVLGTSLETFNDFVTREIGDEYINMETRVKNEFEKQTQGISNEIAKIGTTFNADMSSFEKHAGALGKIGINLLKQSGFINATNIKLARDGIVAVGKFVGIDLALKFKPWGAVNLAGSINKALPLIGLAFEVWDSWKESQKIEKLEKAKEEMKSNFEEAKEQMIEFINDETRFKQTCFPMALELEKCIQTCEESVKKTQECAQGLEKWIQTGEDFIKGEDFIEVEPKRGMN
;
A
#
# COMPACT_ATOMS: atom_id res chain seq x y z
N MET A 1 25.19 13.75 44.36
CA MET A 1 25.12 13.09 43.03
C MET A 1 23.87 13.55 42.24
N VAL A 2 22.70 13.62 42.88
CA VAL A 2 21.42 14.09 42.29
C VAL A 2 21.50 15.54 41.75
N TYR A 3 22.05 16.48 42.53
CA TYR A 3 22.23 17.89 42.13
C TYR A 3 22.92 18.09 40.77
N ARG A 4 23.94 17.27 40.45
CA ARG A 4 24.71 17.39 39.18
C ARG A 4 23.97 16.80 37.98
N GLN A 5 23.03 15.89 38.20
CA GLN A 5 22.31 15.18 37.14
C GLN A 5 20.96 15.84 36.79
N MET A 6 20.41 16.69 37.67
CA MET A 6 19.12 17.35 37.41
C MET A 6 19.14 18.31 36.20
N PRO A 7 20.09 19.25 36.04
CA PRO A 7 20.10 20.14 34.88
C PRO A 7 20.12 19.41 33.52
N PRO A 8 21.02 18.44 33.27
CA PRO A 8 21.00 17.71 32.00
C PRO A 8 19.79 16.80 31.84
N ALA A 9 19.20 16.28 32.94
CA ALA A 9 17.96 15.49 32.88
C ALA A 9 16.76 16.34 32.46
N LYS A 10 16.63 17.57 33.00
CA LYS A 10 15.59 18.53 32.60
C LYS A 10 15.70 18.91 31.13
N GLN A 11 16.92 19.21 30.68
CA GLN A 11 17.17 19.52 29.28
C GLN A 11 16.77 18.34 28.37
N ALA A 12 17.24 17.13 28.69
CA ALA A 12 16.89 15.94 27.91
C ALA A 12 15.38 15.66 27.87
N LEU A 13 14.67 15.86 29.00
CA LEU A 13 13.22 15.70 29.06
C LEU A 13 12.50 16.72 28.16
N GLN A 14 12.91 17.99 28.21
CA GLN A 14 12.36 19.05 27.37
C GLN A 14 12.57 18.74 25.88
N ASP A 15 13.80 18.37 25.50
CA ASP A 15 14.14 18.07 24.11
C ASP A 15 13.38 16.83 23.60
N ILE A 16 13.28 15.76 24.40
CA ILE A 16 12.49 14.57 24.04
C ILE A 16 11.01 14.91 23.88
N ASN A 17 10.42 15.65 24.80
CA ASN A 17 9.00 16.00 24.73
C ASN A 17 8.69 16.80 23.46
N ARG A 18 9.57 17.74 23.09
CA ARG A 18 9.46 18.51 21.86
C ARG A 18 9.52 17.62 20.62
N GLU A 19 10.48 16.70 20.55
CA GLU A 19 10.61 15.78 19.41
C GLU A 19 9.43 14.80 19.32
N MET A 20 8.94 14.28 20.44
CA MET A 20 7.76 13.40 20.47
C MET A 20 6.48 14.13 20.05
N GLU A 21 6.32 15.40 20.42
CA GLU A 21 5.18 16.22 19.98
C GLU A 21 5.22 16.45 18.46
N TYR A 22 6.39 16.81 17.92
CA TYR A 22 6.58 16.98 16.48
C TYR A 22 6.27 15.69 15.72
N LEU A 23 6.84 14.57 16.19
CA LEU A 23 6.66 13.28 15.56
C LEU A 23 5.20 12.79 15.62
N ASN A 24 4.49 13.01 16.74
CA ASN A 24 3.05 12.73 16.82
C ASN A 24 2.24 13.51 15.79
N LYS A 25 2.47 14.82 15.66
CA LYS A 25 1.80 15.64 14.63
C LYS A 25 2.05 15.12 13.21
N THR A 26 3.28 14.69 12.94
CA THR A 26 3.62 14.04 11.67
C THR A 26 2.85 12.74 11.48
N LEU A 27 2.82 11.86 12.48
CA LEU A 27 2.12 10.56 12.40
C LEU A 27 0.60 10.74 12.24
N GLU A 28 -0.01 11.70 12.93
CA GLU A 28 -1.42 12.07 12.73
C GLU A 28 -1.69 12.49 11.28
N LYS A 29 -0.80 13.30 10.69
CA LYS A 29 -0.90 13.66 9.28
C LYS A 29 -0.77 12.43 8.37
N ARG A 30 0.17 11.53 8.63
CA ARG A 30 0.35 10.30 7.84
C ARG A 30 -0.84 9.36 7.96
N ARG A 31 -1.47 9.23 9.13
CA ARG A 31 -2.74 8.50 9.28
C ARG A 31 -3.83 9.07 8.39
N LYS A 32 -3.95 10.39 8.30
CA LYS A 32 -4.90 11.04 7.41
C LYS A 32 -4.57 10.75 5.94
N ASP A 33 -3.29 10.86 5.55
CA ASP A 33 -2.84 10.52 4.20
C ASP A 33 -3.21 9.06 3.83
N ILE A 34 -3.02 8.11 4.75
CA ILE A 34 -3.44 6.70 4.59
C ILE A 34 -4.96 6.55 4.47
N GLN A 35 -5.74 7.27 5.29
CA GLN A 35 -7.20 7.23 5.19
C GLN A 35 -7.69 7.74 3.84
N ASP A 36 -7.09 8.80 3.32
CA ASP A 36 -7.43 9.35 2.02
C ASP A 36 -7.01 8.39 0.88
N LEU A 37 -5.83 7.76 0.98
CA LEU A 37 -5.44 6.67 0.06
C LEU A 37 -6.45 5.51 0.05
N ASN A 38 -6.95 5.07 1.20
CA ASN A 38 -7.95 4.00 1.27
C ASN A 38 -9.27 4.39 0.56
N LYS A 39 -9.67 5.68 0.62
CA LYS A 39 -10.81 6.18 -0.15
C LYS A 39 -10.54 6.14 -1.65
N GLU A 40 -9.36 6.58 -2.09
CA GLU A 40 -8.97 6.53 -3.50
C GLU A 40 -8.92 5.09 -4.05
N ILE A 41 -8.38 4.15 -3.28
CA ILE A 41 -8.38 2.71 -3.60
C ILE A 41 -9.82 2.21 -3.77
N SER A 42 -10.72 2.59 -2.86
CA SER A 42 -12.14 2.24 -2.96
C SER A 42 -12.79 2.79 -4.22
N GLN A 43 -12.51 4.04 -4.59
CA GLN A 43 -13.02 4.64 -5.84
C GLN A 43 -12.45 3.96 -7.09
N ALA A 44 -11.15 3.67 -7.12
CA ALA A 44 -10.52 2.93 -8.22
C ALA A 44 -11.19 1.56 -8.42
N ARG A 45 -11.54 0.85 -7.34
CA ARG A 45 -12.27 -0.42 -7.42
C ARG A 45 -13.66 -0.26 -8.03
N ILE A 46 -14.39 0.81 -7.70
CA ILE A 46 -15.70 1.09 -8.29
C ILE A 46 -15.56 1.32 -9.79
N HIS A 47 -14.63 2.18 -10.21
CA HIS A 47 -14.41 2.46 -11.64
C HIS A 47 -13.96 1.22 -12.42
N LEU A 48 -13.06 0.41 -11.86
CA LEU A 48 -12.64 -0.84 -12.49
C LEU A 48 -13.82 -1.81 -12.64
N ARG A 49 -14.66 -1.94 -11.61
CA ARG A 49 -15.85 -2.78 -11.66
C ARG A 49 -16.81 -2.35 -12.78
N GLU A 50 -17.08 -1.06 -12.89
CA GLU A 50 -17.93 -0.50 -13.93
C GLU A 50 -17.35 -0.73 -15.33
N PHE A 51 -16.05 -0.50 -15.49
CA PHE A 51 -15.34 -0.77 -16.74
C PHE A 51 -15.43 -2.24 -17.14
N ILE A 52 -15.10 -3.17 -16.23
CA ILE A 52 -15.12 -4.62 -16.51
C ILE A 52 -16.52 -5.08 -16.88
N ILE A 53 -17.56 -4.66 -16.15
CA ILE A 53 -18.95 -5.01 -16.47
C ILE A 53 -19.31 -4.54 -17.87
N ARG A 54 -19.04 -3.28 -18.22
CA ARG A 54 -19.38 -2.72 -19.53
C ARG A 54 -18.59 -3.38 -20.65
N TYR A 55 -17.27 -3.44 -20.51
CA TYR A 55 -16.37 -3.96 -21.54
C TYR A 55 -16.69 -5.40 -21.91
N PHE A 56 -16.81 -6.30 -20.94
CA PHE A 56 -17.12 -7.71 -21.23
C PHE A 56 -18.56 -7.91 -21.70
N SER A 57 -19.53 -7.11 -21.22
CA SER A 57 -20.90 -7.17 -21.74
C SER A 57 -20.96 -6.73 -23.21
N ASP A 58 -20.16 -5.73 -23.59
CA ASP A 58 -20.03 -5.30 -24.98
C ASP A 58 -19.33 -6.33 -25.86
N LEU A 59 -18.29 -7.02 -25.36
CA LEU A 59 -17.66 -8.13 -26.09
C LEU A 59 -18.65 -9.27 -26.35
N ILE A 60 -19.43 -9.66 -25.32
CA ILE A 60 -20.48 -10.69 -25.44
C ILE A 60 -21.54 -10.26 -26.46
N ARG A 61 -22.03 -9.02 -26.37
CA ARG A 61 -23.03 -8.51 -27.31
C ARG A 61 -22.49 -8.48 -28.75
N GLN A 62 -21.24 -8.08 -28.94
CA GLN A 62 -20.61 -8.02 -30.24
C GLN A 62 -20.42 -9.41 -30.83
N VAL A 63 -19.82 -10.36 -30.11
CA VAL A 63 -19.58 -11.72 -30.62
C VAL A 63 -20.88 -12.44 -30.96
N LEU A 64 -21.93 -12.28 -30.15
CA LEU A 64 -23.25 -12.88 -30.45
C LEU A 64 -23.91 -12.24 -31.69
N GLY A 65 -23.56 -11.00 -32.01
CA GLY A 65 -24.10 -10.26 -33.16
C GLY A 65 -23.36 -10.49 -34.48
N THR A 66 -22.20 -11.16 -34.48
CA THR A 66 -21.44 -11.40 -35.73
C THR A 66 -22.08 -12.47 -36.61
N SER A 67 -21.95 -12.27 -37.91
CA SER A 67 -22.15 -13.25 -38.99
C SER A 67 -20.83 -13.91 -39.39
N LEU A 68 -20.88 -14.86 -40.33
CA LEU A 68 -19.69 -15.49 -40.90
C LEU A 68 -18.69 -14.48 -41.49
N GLU A 69 -19.21 -13.44 -42.15
CA GLU A 69 -18.40 -12.40 -42.81
C GLU A 69 -17.77 -11.41 -41.83
N THR A 70 -18.38 -11.23 -40.64
CA THR A 70 -18.01 -10.19 -39.68
C THR A 70 -17.30 -10.73 -38.43
N PHE A 71 -17.34 -12.05 -38.22
CA PHE A 71 -16.69 -12.68 -37.06
C PHE A 71 -15.18 -12.42 -37.01
N ASN A 72 -14.50 -12.53 -38.15
CA ASN A 72 -13.05 -12.32 -38.19
C ASN A 72 -12.64 -10.86 -37.92
N ASP A 73 -13.45 -9.90 -38.38
CA ASP A 73 -13.25 -8.47 -38.07
C ASP A 73 -13.37 -8.24 -36.55
N PHE A 74 -14.40 -8.80 -35.91
CA PHE A 74 -14.56 -8.75 -34.46
C PHE A 74 -13.35 -9.34 -33.73
N VAL A 75 -12.92 -10.55 -34.10
CA VAL A 75 -11.77 -11.20 -33.46
C VAL A 75 -10.52 -10.35 -33.62
N THR A 76 -10.20 -9.89 -34.82
CA THR A 76 -9.01 -9.08 -35.09
C THR A 76 -9.03 -7.78 -34.30
N ARG A 77 -10.16 -7.07 -34.28
CA ARG A 77 -10.27 -5.73 -33.70
C ARG A 77 -10.41 -5.73 -32.18
N GLU A 78 -11.26 -6.60 -31.64
CA GLU A 78 -11.59 -6.59 -30.22
C GLU A 78 -10.69 -7.51 -29.40
N ILE A 79 -10.34 -8.67 -29.95
CA ILE A 79 -9.59 -9.71 -29.24
C ILE A 79 -8.10 -9.60 -29.55
N GLY A 80 -7.75 -9.51 -30.83
CA GLY A 80 -6.38 -9.52 -31.34
C GLY A 80 -5.75 -10.92 -31.30
N ASP A 81 -4.65 -11.07 -32.04
CA ASP A 81 -3.84 -12.29 -32.00
C ASP A 81 -3.39 -12.56 -30.56
N GLU A 82 -3.55 -13.81 -30.12
CA GLU A 82 -3.29 -14.18 -28.73
C GLU A 82 -3.87 -13.16 -27.74
N TYR A 83 -5.13 -12.72 -27.96
CA TYR A 83 -5.91 -11.87 -27.04
C TYR A 83 -5.26 -10.52 -26.67
N ILE A 84 -4.25 -10.07 -27.43
CA ILE A 84 -3.41 -8.93 -27.04
C ILE A 84 -4.18 -7.61 -26.96
N ASN A 85 -5.19 -7.40 -27.80
CA ASN A 85 -5.98 -6.17 -27.78
C ASN A 85 -6.86 -6.11 -26.53
N MET A 86 -7.47 -7.24 -26.15
CA MET A 86 -8.29 -7.36 -24.95
C MET A 86 -7.45 -7.22 -23.68
N GLU A 87 -6.33 -7.95 -23.61
CA GLU A 87 -5.38 -7.87 -22.49
C GLU A 87 -4.88 -6.43 -22.29
N THR A 88 -4.47 -5.78 -23.38
CA THR A 88 -3.97 -4.40 -23.34
C THR A 88 -5.04 -3.43 -22.85
N ARG A 89 -6.29 -3.56 -23.30
CA ARG A 89 -7.39 -2.68 -22.85
C ARG A 89 -7.66 -2.81 -21.36
N VAL A 90 -7.72 -4.04 -20.84
CA VAL A 90 -7.93 -4.29 -19.40
C VAL A 90 -6.74 -3.74 -18.61
N LYS A 91 -5.51 -4.07 -19.02
CA LYS A 91 -4.29 -3.61 -18.37
C LYS A 91 -4.21 -2.07 -18.31
N ASN A 92 -4.51 -1.39 -19.42
CA ASN A 92 -4.49 0.07 -19.48
C ASN A 92 -5.50 0.71 -18.51
N GLU A 93 -6.69 0.12 -18.34
CA GLU A 93 -7.65 0.66 -17.36
C GLU A 93 -7.15 0.43 -15.92
N PHE A 94 -6.56 -0.73 -15.61
CA PHE A 94 -5.90 -0.93 -14.32
C PHE A 94 -4.80 0.09 -14.07
N GLU A 95 -3.90 0.33 -15.02
CA GLU A 95 -2.85 1.34 -14.90
C GLU A 95 -3.44 2.73 -14.67
N LYS A 96 -4.44 3.11 -15.48
CA LYS A 96 -5.14 4.40 -15.36
C LYS A 96 -5.76 4.63 -13.99
N GLN A 97 -6.38 3.60 -13.39
CA GLN A 97 -7.04 3.72 -12.09
C GLN A 97 -6.05 3.61 -10.91
N THR A 98 -4.87 3.02 -11.09
CA THR A 98 -3.93 2.72 -9.99
C THR A 98 -2.69 3.61 -9.97
N GLN A 99 -2.33 4.25 -11.09
CA GLN A 99 -1.10 5.04 -11.19
C GLN A 99 -1.08 6.26 -10.26
N GLY A 100 -2.19 7.01 -10.18
CA GLY A 100 -2.30 8.19 -9.31
C GLY A 100 -2.09 7.83 -7.84
N ILE A 101 -2.75 6.75 -7.40
CA ILE A 101 -2.65 6.21 -6.04
C ILE A 101 -1.21 5.76 -5.76
N SER A 102 -0.58 5.07 -6.72
CA SER A 102 0.81 4.62 -6.60
C SER A 102 1.79 5.79 -6.43
N ASN A 103 1.57 6.89 -7.16
CA ASN A 103 2.38 8.10 -7.04
C ASN A 103 2.20 8.76 -5.66
N GLU A 104 0.98 8.82 -5.14
CA GLU A 104 0.73 9.37 -3.80
C GLU A 104 1.33 8.49 -2.71
N ILE A 105 1.27 7.15 -2.82
CA ILE A 105 1.98 6.22 -1.92
C ILE A 105 3.48 6.54 -1.89
N ALA A 106 4.12 6.67 -3.05
CA ALA A 106 5.55 6.95 -3.16
C ALA A 106 5.91 8.32 -2.54
N LYS A 107 5.06 9.33 -2.75
CA LYS A 107 5.21 10.67 -2.18
C LYS A 107 5.05 10.67 -0.66
N ILE A 108 4.07 9.96 -0.12
CA ILE A 108 3.89 9.82 1.33
C ILE A 108 5.08 9.10 1.93
N GLY A 109 5.53 7.99 1.34
CA GLY A 109 6.73 7.26 1.76
C GLY A 109 7.97 8.16 1.75
N THR A 110 8.22 8.90 0.67
CA THR A 110 9.37 9.81 0.55
C THR A 110 9.33 10.92 1.61
N THR A 111 8.16 11.52 1.83
CA THR A 111 8.02 12.59 2.82
C THR A 111 8.17 12.04 4.24
N PHE A 112 7.60 10.87 4.52
CA PHE A 112 7.76 10.20 5.81
C PHE A 112 9.23 9.80 6.06
N ASN A 113 9.96 9.37 5.04
CA ASN A 113 11.41 9.12 5.15
C ASN A 113 12.19 10.36 5.55
N ALA A 114 11.83 11.52 4.98
CA ALA A 114 12.46 12.79 5.29
C ALA A 114 12.16 13.20 6.73
N ASP A 115 10.92 13.04 7.19
CA ASP A 115 10.52 13.29 8.58
C ASP A 115 11.32 12.40 9.54
N MET A 116 11.48 11.10 9.22
CA MET A 116 12.26 10.17 10.05
C MET A 116 13.74 10.51 10.06
N SER A 117 14.31 10.89 8.92
CA SER A 117 15.70 11.33 8.84
C SER A 117 15.95 12.61 9.67
N SER A 118 14.99 13.53 9.70
CA SER A 118 15.07 14.72 10.55
C SER A 118 15.02 14.34 12.04
N PHE A 119 14.11 13.44 12.41
CA PHE A 119 14.04 12.92 13.77
C PHE A 119 15.35 12.24 14.18
N GLU A 120 15.92 11.35 13.35
CA GLU A 120 17.20 10.68 13.64
C GLU A 120 18.33 11.68 13.90
N LYS A 121 18.39 12.76 13.10
CA LYS A 121 19.38 13.83 13.27
C LYS A 121 19.21 14.55 14.62
N HIS A 122 17.98 14.88 15.01
CA HIS A 122 17.70 15.53 16.30
C HIS A 122 17.90 14.58 17.47
N ALA A 123 17.50 13.32 17.34
CA ALA A 123 17.70 12.27 18.33
C ALA A 123 19.20 12.08 18.67
N GLY A 124 20.08 12.17 17.67
CA GLY A 124 21.54 12.16 17.86
C GLY A 124 22.08 13.32 18.70
N ALA A 125 21.34 14.42 18.82
CA ALA A 125 21.72 15.61 19.58
C ALA A 125 21.17 15.63 21.03
N LEU A 126 20.32 14.67 21.43
CA LEU A 126 19.65 14.64 22.75
C LEU A 126 20.58 14.35 23.95
N GLY A 127 21.89 14.24 23.72
CA GLY A 127 22.86 13.87 24.75
C GLY A 127 22.64 12.47 25.34
N LYS A 128 23.47 12.09 26.33
CA LYS A 128 23.51 10.72 26.86
C LYS A 128 22.21 10.29 27.54
N ILE A 129 21.56 11.20 28.29
CA ILE A 129 20.30 10.90 29.00
C ILE A 129 19.18 10.64 27.99
N GLY A 130 19.02 11.52 27.00
CA GLY A 130 17.96 11.36 26.01
C GLY A 130 18.16 10.14 25.11
N ILE A 131 19.40 9.88 24.66
CA ILE A 131 19.73 8.67 23.90
C ILE A 131 19.43 7.39 24.71
N ASN A 132 19.74 7.38 26.01
CA ASN A 132 19.43 6.22 26.86
C ASN A 132 17.93 6.02 27.01
N LEU A 133 17.16 7.10 27.12
CA LEU A 133 15.70 7.03 27.20
C LEU A 133 15.10 6.47 25.90
N LEU A 134 15.58 6.93 24.74
CA LEU A 134 15.16 6.39 23.43
C LEU A 134 15.55 4.92 23.22
N LYS A 135 16.67 4.47 23.81
CA LYS A 135 17.04 3.04 23.83
C LYS A 135 16.11 2.25 24.74
N GLN A 136 15.81 2.78 25.93
CA GLN A 136 14.93 2.14 26.90
C GLN A 136 13.49 2.00 26.37
N SER A 137 13.00 2.98 25.61
CA SER A 137 11.68 2.92 24.98
C SER A 137 11.60 1.96 23.79
N GLY A 138 12.75 1.43 23.33
CA GLY A 138 12.83 0.57 22.14
C GLY A 138 12.72 1.34 20.82
N PHE A 139 12.71 2.68 20.85
CA PHE A 139 12.73 3.53 19.65
C PHE A 139 14.04 3.32 18.87
N ILE A 140 15.17 3.26 19.59
CA ILE A 140 16.48 2.92 19.03
C ILE A 140 16.76 1.43 19.24
N ASN A 141 16.01 0.57 18.56
CA ASN A 141 16.41 -0.82 18.34
C ASN A 141 16.86 -1.00 16.88
N ALA A 142 18.00 -1.65 16.68
CA ALA A 142 18.57 -1.94 15.36
C ALA A 142 17.57 -2.63 14.42
N THR A 143 16.65 -3.45 14.96
CA THR A 143 15.64 -4.15 14.17
C THR A 143 14.49 -3.23 13.74
N ASN A 144 13.97 -2.38 14.63
CA ASN A 144 12.83 -1.50 14.32
C ASN A 144 13.21 -0.35 13.40
N ILE A 145 14.39 0.25 13.62
CA ILE A 145 14.90 1.34 12.78
C ILE A 145 15.20 0.84 11.37
N LYS A 146 15.88 -0.31 11.23
CA LYS A 146 16.20 -0.85 9.90
C LYS A 146 14.95 -1.26 9.13
N LEU A 147 14.02 -1.97 9.77
CA LEU A 147 12.80 -2.42 9.09
C LEU A 147 11.92 -1.24 8.66
N ALA A 148 11.73 -0.24 9.53
CA ALA A 148 10.98 0.96 9.16
C ALA A 148 11.69 1.72 8.04
N ARG A 149 13.01 1.91 8.12
CA ARG A 149 13.80 2.62 7.11
C ARG A 149 13.81 1.90 5.77
N ASP A 150 14.11 0.61 5.76
CA ASP A 150 14.20 -0.17 4.52
C ASP A 150 12.82 -0.28 3.86
N GLY A 151 11.74 -0.42 4.66
CA GLY A 151 10.36 -0.39 4.18
C GLY A 151 9.99 0.95 3.56
N ILE A 152 10.25 2.06 4.24
CA ILE A 152 9.95 3.41 3.72
C ILE A 152 10.79 3.72 2.47
N VAL A 153 12.06 3.33 2.42
CA VAL A 153 12.92 3.52 1.25
C VAL A 153 12.42 2.69 0.07
N ALA A 154 11.95 1.47 0.31
CA ALA A 154 11.32 0.64 -0.73
C ALA A 154 10.05 1.30 -1.27
N VAL A 155 9.21 1.86 -0.38
CA VAL A 155 7.99 2.62 -0.76
C VAL A 155 8.36 3.86 -1.59
N GLY A 156 9.37 4.64 -1.18
CA GLY A 156 9.78 5.86 -1.89
C GLY A 156 10.46 5.60 -3.25
N LYS A 157 11.04 4.41 -3.43
CA LYS A 157 11.62 3.94 -4.71
C LYS A 157 10.63 3.17 -5.58
N PHE A 158 9.40 2.96 -5.10
CA PHE A 158 8.38 2.29 -5.86
C PHE A 158 7.94 3.18 -7.03
N VAL A 159 8.48 2.88 -8.22
CA VAL A 159 8.09 3.54 -9.47
C VAL A 159 7.20 2.57 -10.22
N GLY A 160 5.89 2.87 -10.25
CA GLY A 160 4.85 2.51 -11.24
C GLY A 160 4.99 1.26 -12.12
N ILE A 161 5.70 0.22 -11.71
CA ILE A 161 6.13 -0.85 -12.61
C ILE A 161 5.64 -2.17 -12.03
N ASP A 162 4.80 -2.82 -12.83
CA ASP A 162 4.55 -4.27 -12.89
C ASP A 162 3.29 -4.83 -12.21
N LEU A 163 2.46 -3.99 -11.57
CA LEU A 163 1.26 -4.48 -10.88
C LEU A 163 0.12 -4.91 -11.81
N ALA A 164 -0.12 -4.15 -12.88
CA ALA A 164 -1.06 -4.54 -13.93
C ALA A 164 -0.50 -5.62 -14.88
N LEU A 165 0.84 -5.78 -14.94
CA LEU A 165 1.52 -6.75 -15.81
C LEU A 165 1.53 -8.18 -15.25
N LYS A 166 1.52 -8.35 -13.92
CA LYS A 166 1.48 -9.67 -13.26
C LYS A 166 0.07 -10.19 -13.02
N PHE A 167 -0.93 -9.31 -13.01
CA PHE A 167 -2.33 -9.72 -12.87
C PHE A 167 -2.84 -10.31 -14.18
N LYS A 168 -2.82 -11.64 -14.28
CA LYS A 168 -3.50 -12.41 -15.33
C LYS A 168 -4.80 -13.00 -14.77
N PRO A 169 -5.90 -12.24 -14.65
CA PRO A 169 -7.17 -12.77 -14.16
C PRO A 169 -7.70 -13.88 -15.07
N TRP A 170 -7.34 -13.86 -16.36
CA TRP A 170 -7.61 -14.96 -17.30
C TRP A 170 -6.58 -16.09 -17.23
N GLY A 171 -5.62 -16.09 -16.32
CA GLY A 171 -4.64 -17.18 -16.18
C GLY A 171 -5.29 -18.50 -15.72
N ALA A 172 -6.47 -18.43 -15.10
CA ALA A 172 -7.29 -19.59 -14.74
C ALA A 172 -8.28 -19.99 -15.83
N VAL A 173 -8.80 -19.03 -16.61
CA VAL A 173 -9.70 -19.28 -17.75
C VAL A 173 -8.85 -19.62 -18.96
N ASN A 174 -9.03 -20.79 -19.57
CA ASN A 174 -8.31 -21.16 -20.79
C ASN A 174 -8.84 -20.39 -22.03
N LEU A 175 -8.87 -19.05 -21.97
CA LEU A 175 -9.23 -18.15 -23.06
C LEU A 175 -8.35 -18.40 -24.28
N ALA A 176 -7.05 -18.61 -24.04
CA ALA A 176 -6.11 -19.01 -25.08
C ALA A 176 -6.54 -20.34 -25.75
N GLY A 177 -6.99 -21.32 -24.98
CA GLY A 177 -7.41 -22.62 -25.49
C GLY A 177 -8.77 -22.62 -26.19
N SER A 178 -9.71 -21.75 -25.83
CA SER A 178 -11.00 -21.63 -26.54
C SER A 178 -10.87 -20.78 -27.80
N ILE A 179 -10.10 -19.71 -27.76
CA ILE A 179 -9.77 -18.91 -28.95
C ILE A 179 -8.90 -19.73 -29.91
N ASN A 180 -7.95 -20.53 -29.42
CA ASN A 180 -7.20 -21.48 -30.28
C ASN A 180 -8.09 -22.58 -30.89
N LYS A 181 -9.21 -22.94 -30.26
CA LYS A 181 -10.22 -23.84 -30.85
C LYS A 181 -11.14 -23.14 -31.85
N ALA A 182 -11.34 -21.84 -31.69
CA ALA A 182 -11.97 -20.98 -32.68
C ALA A 182 -11.00 -20.57 -33.80
N LEU A 183 -9.68 -20.72 -33.61
CA LEU A 183 -8.65 -20.35 -34.59
C LEU A 183 -8.84 -20.98 -35.99
N PRO A 184 -9.32 -22.23 -36.13
CA PRO A 184 -9.70 -22.77 -37.44
C PRO A 184 -10.80 -21.96 -38.14
N LEU A 185 -11.64 -21.22 -37.42
CA LEU A 185 -12.59 -20.25 -37.98
C LEU A 185 -11.97 -18.86 -38.18
N ILE A 186 -10.89 -18.54 -37.46
CA ILE A 186 -10.15 -17.25 -37.49
C ILE A 186 -9.06 -17.23 -38.59
N GLY A 187 -8.58 -18.39 -39.04
CA GLY A 187 -7.37 -18.48 -39.89
C GLY A 187 -7.43 -19.42 -41.10
N LEU A 188 -8.57 -20.05 -41.42
CA LEU A 188 -8.67 -20.79 -42.68
C LEU A 188 -8.82 -19.82 -43.85
N ALA A 189 -7.83 -19.82 -44.73
CA ALA A 189 -7.99 -19.32 -46.09
C ALA A 189 -9.34 -19.78 -46.65
N PHE A 190 -10.09 -18.85 -47.24
CA PHE A 190 -11.41 -19.07 -47.83
C PHE A 190 -11.52 -20.35 -48.68
N GLU A 191 -10.40 -20.88 -49.21
CA GLU A 191 -10.28 -22.09 -50.01
C GLU A 191 -10.82 -23.38 -49.35
N VAL A 192 -10.72 -23.55 -48.01
CA VAL A 192 -11.28 -24.76 -47.35
C VAL A 192 -12.79 -24.59 -47.08
N TRP A 193 -13.25 -23.35 -46.95
CA TRP A 193 -14.62 -22.97 -46.61
C TRP A 193 -15.60 -23.33 -47.73
N ASP A 194 -15.19 -23.24 -49.01
CA ASP A 194 -16.05 -23.57 -50.16
C ASP A 194 -16.49 -25.05 -50.19
N SER A 195 -15.76 -25.95 -49.54
CA SER A 195 -16.08 -27.38 -49.49
C SER A 195 -17.18 -27.76 -48.48
N TRP A 196 -17.51 -26.88 -47.53
CA TRP A 196 -18.52 -27.16 -46.50
C TRP A 196 -19.91 -26.66 -46.87
N LYS A 197 -20.93 -27.39 -46.43
CA LYS A 197 -22.32 -26.94 -46.53
C LYS A 197 -22.55 -25.73 -45.61
N GLU A 198 -23.38 -24.80 -46.07
CA GLU A 198 -23.71 -23.55 -45.35
C GLU A 198 -24.19 -23.80 -43.91
N SER A 199 -25.02 -24.83 -43.72
CA SER A 199 -25.51 -25.22 -42.40
C SER A 199 -24.39 -25.60 -41.41
N GLN A 200 -23.31 -26.26 -41.89
CA GLN A 200 -22.20 -26.67 -41.03
C GLN A 200 -21.32 -25.49 -40.62
N LYS A 201 -21.21 -24.48 -41.49
CA LYS A 201 -20.46 -23.24 -41.21
C LYS A 201 -21.17 -22.44 -40.11
N ILE A 202 -22.48 -22.29 -40.25
CA ILE A 202 -23.32 -21.62 -39.25
C ILE A 202 -23.26 -22.35 -37.90
N GLU A 203 -23.41 -23.68 -37.89
CA GLU A 203 -23.33 -24.48 -36.65
C GLU A 203 -21.99 -24.28 -35.92
N LYS A 204 -20.87 -24.29 -36.65
CA LYS A 204 -19.54 -24.09 -36.07
C LYS A 204 -19.33 -22.66 -35.57
N LEU A 205 -19.83 -21.66 -36.31
CA LEU A 205 -19.79 -20.28 -35.87
C LEU A 205 -20.59 -20.10 -34.57
N GLU A 206 -21.83 -20.59 -34.52
CA GLU A 206 -22.68 -20.47 -33.32
C GLU A 206 -22.06 -21.18 -32.12
N LYS A 207 -21.45 -22.35 -32.32
CA LYS A 207 -20.69 -23.02 -31.25
C LYS A 207 -19.51 -22.19 -30.77
N ALA A 208 -18.73 -21.59 -31.68
CA ALA A 208 -17.61 -20.73 -31.30
C ALA A 208 -18.07 -19.47 -30.57
N LYS A 209 -19.17 -18.85 -31.00
CA LYS A 209 -19.79 -17.70 -30.33
C LYS A 209 -20.22 -18.04 -28.91
N GLU A 210 -20.84 -19.19 -28.69
CA GLU A 210 -21.27 -19.61 -27.35
C GLU A 210 -20.08 -19.96 -26.44
N GLU A 211 -19.04 -20.61 -26.98
CA GLU A 211 -17.78 -20.82 -26.26
C GLU A 211 -17.14 -19.48 -25.87
N MET A 212 -17.02 -18.52 -26.79
CA MET A 212 -16.46 -17.19 -26.49
C MET A 212 -17.27 -16.43 -25.45
N LYS A 213 -18.61 -16.45 -25.55
CA LYS A 213 -19.50 -15.84 -24.56
C LYS A 213 -19.24 -16.42 -23.16
N SER A 214 -19.25 -17.74 -23.01
CA SER A 214 -19.01 -18.39 -21.72
C SER A 214 -17.65 -17.99 -21.14
N ASN A 215 -16.61 -17.93 -21.97
CA ASN A 215 -15.30 -17.50 -21.52
C ASN A 215 -15.24 -16.02 -21.11
N PHE A 216 -15.96 -15.13 -21.81
CA PHE A 216 -16.06 -13.72 -21.43
C PHE A 216 -16.86 -13.54 -20.14
N GLU A 217 -17.91 -14.33 -19.92
CA GLU A 217 -18.66 -14.34 -18.65
C GLU A 217 -17.78 -14.78 -17.49
N GLU A 218 -17.04 -15.87 -17.65
CA GLU A 218 -16.12 -16.38 -16.63
C GLU A 218 -15.01 -15.37 -16.31
N ALA A 219 -14.36 -14.81 -17.33
CA ALA A 219 -13.31 -13.80 -17.15
C ALA A 219 -13.84 -12.55 -16.42
N LYS A 220 -15.03 -12.09 -16.80
CA LYS A 220 -15.73 -10.98 -16.13
C LYS A 220 -15.98 -11.30 -14.67
N GLU A 221 -16.53 -12.47 -14.35
CA GLU A 221 -16.81 -12.88 -12.97
C GLU A 221 -15.54 -12.93 -12.11
N GLN A 222 -14.48 -13.56 -12.60
CA GLN A 222 -13.20 -13.67 -11.86
C GLN A 222 -12.58 -12.29 -11.58
N MET A 223 -12.62 -11.37 -12.55
CA MET A 223 -12.13 -10.00 -12.35
C MET A 223 -12.97 -9.25 -11.32
N ILE A 224 -14.29 -9.39 -11.38
CA ILE A 224 -15.21 -8.74 -10.44
C ILE A 224 -15.03 -9.31 -9.03
N GLU A 225 -14.86 -10.62 -8.89
CA GLU A 225 -14.56 -11.27 -7.61
C GLU A 225 -13.26 -10.72 -7.00
N PHE A 226 -12.19 -10.65 -7.80
CA PHE A 226 -10.92 -10.07 -7.37
C PHE A 226 -11.06 -8.60 -6.94
N ILE A 227 -11.78 -7.77 -7.71
CA ILE A 227 -12.01 -6.36 -7.37
C ILE A 227 -12.88 -6.22 -6.11
N ASN A 228 -13.83 -7.13 -5.89
CA ASN A 228 -14.73 -7.11 -4.73
C ASN A 228 -14.04 -7.51 -3.43
N ASP A 229 -13.00 -8.33 -3.49
CA ASP A 229 -12.14 -8.62 -2.34
C ASP A 229 -11.20 -7.44 -2.08
N GLU A 230 -11.61 -6.53 -1.18
CA GLU A 230 -10.84 -5.34 -0.84
C GLU A 230 -9.43 -5.65 -0.33
N THR A 231 -9.33 -6.70 0.49
CA THR A 231 -8.07 -7.07 1.14
C THR A 231 -7.11 -7.60 0.09
N ARG A 232 -7.56 -8.56 -0.72
CA ARG A 232 -6.77 -9.15 -1.79
C ARG A 232 -6.43 -8.12 -2.87
N PHE A 233 -7.37 -7.24 -3.23
CA PHE A 233 -7.12 -6.17 -4.18
C PHE A 233 -6.03 -5.22 -3.68
N LYS A 234 -6.11 -4.76 -2.43
CA LYS A 234 -5.09 -3.87 -1.85
C LYS A 234 -3.73 -4.57 -1.71
N GLN A 235 -3.71 -5.82 -1.26
CA GLN A 235 -2.47 -6.61 -1.18
C GLN A 235 -1.81 -6.81 -2.53
N THR A 236 -2.63 -7.10 -3.55
CA THR A 236 -2.12 -7.37 -4.90
C THR A 236 -1.70 -6.08 -5.57
N CYS A 237 -2.56 -5.06 -5.61
CA CYS A 237 -2.38 -3.83 -6.39
C CYS A 237 -1.70 -2.69 -5.62
N PHE A 238 -1.55 -2.77 -4.29
CA PHE A 238 -0.93 -1.71 -3.48
C PHE A 238 -0.13 -2.27 -2.29
N PRO A 239 0.77 -3.24 -2.48
CA PRO A 239 1.55 -3.83 -1.37
C PRO A 239 2.35 -2.77 -0.60
N MET A 240 2.82 -1.73 -1.28
CA MET A 240 3.56 -0.63 -0.67
C MET A 240 2.70 0.22 0.28
N ALA A 241 1.38 0.30 0.09
CA ALA A 241 0.49 0.96 1.04
C ALA A 241 0.45 0.19 2.37
N LEU A 242 0.46 -1.14 2.32
CA LEU A 242 0.48 -1.99 3.52
C LEU A 242 1.80 -1.88 4.29
N GLU A 243 2.93 -1.85 3.57
CA GLU A 243 4.23 -1.62 4.19
C GLU A 243 4.32 -0.23 4.84
N LEU A 244 3.78 0.79 4.17
CA LEU A 244 3.72 2.15 4.72
C LEU A 244 2.85 2.21 6.00
N GLU A 245 1.67 1.59 5.99
CA GLU A 245 0.80 1.47 7.18
C GLU A 245 1.52 0.80 8.36
N LYS A 246 2.22 -0.30 8.09
CA LYS A 246 3.01 -1.02 9.09
C LYS A 246 4.16 -0.18 9.65
N CYS A 247 4.86 0.58 8.81
CA CYS A 247 5.93 1.47 9.24
C CYS A 247 5.41 2.60 10.13
N ILE A 248 4.29 3.23 9.75
CA ILE A 248 3.64 4.28 10.53
C ILE A 248 3.20 3.73 11.89
N GLN A 249 2.51 2.58 11.92
CA GLN A 249 2.06 1.93 13.15
C GLN A 249 3.23 1.60 14.10
N THR A 250 4.33 1.06 13.57
CA THR A 250 5.54 0.76 14.35
C THR A 250 6.14 2.02 14.98
N CYS A 251 6.13 3.13 14.24
CA CYS A 251 6.61 4.41 14.74
C CYS A 251 5.71 4.96 15.85
N GLU A 252 4.39 4.85 15.71
CA GLU A 252 3.42 5.29 16.72
C GLU A 252 3.58 4.55 18.05
N GLU A 253 3.78 3.24 17.99
CA GLU A 253 4.06 2.43 19.18
C GLU A 253 5.37 2.85 19.86
N SER A 254 6.38 3.18 19.06
CA SER A 254 7.69 3.64 19.56
C SER A 254 7.60 5.02 20.22
N VAL A 255 6.82 5.94 19.63
CA VAL A 255 6.53 7.26 20.22
C VAL A 255 5.82 7.10 21.56
N LYS A 256 4.76 6.29 21.61
CA LYS A 256 4.00 6.04 22.83
C LYS A 256 4.89 5.53 23.98
N LYS A 257 5.71 4.51 23.71
CA LYS A 257 6.66 3.98 24.71
C LYS A 257 7.70 5.01 25.17
N THR A 258 8.11 5.90 24.26
CA THR A 258 9.06 6.97 24.58
C THR A 258 8.42 8.00 25.51
N GLN A 259 7.16 8.35 25.26
CA GLN A 259 6.40 9.24 26.15
C GLN A 259 6.19 8.62 27.54
N GLU A 260 5.91 7.31 27.63
CA GLU A 260 5.84 6.60 28.91
C GLU A 260 7.18 6.63 29.67
N CYS A 261 8.31 6.46 28.97
CA CYS A 261 9.63 6.59 29.57
C CYS A 261 9.93 8.04 30.03
N ALA A 262 9.52 9.04 29.24
CA ALA A 262 9.65 10.46 29.57
C ALA A 262 8.89 10.84 30.84
N GLN A 263 7.68 10.30 31.04
CA GLN A 263 6.93 10.47 32.29
C GLN A 263 7.67 9.86 33.50
N GLY A 264 8.39 8.75 33.31
CA GLY A 264 9.26 8.19 34.35
C GLY A 264 10.40 9.13 34.73
N LEU A 265 11.04 9.74 33.73
CA LEU A 265 12.10 10.74 33.94
C LEU A 265 11.56 12.00 34.64
N GLU A 266 10.37 12.47 34.25
CA GLU A 266 9.70 13.60 34.87
C GLU A 266 9.44 13.37 36.37
N LYS A 267 8.90 12.20 36.73
CA LYS A 267 8.69 11.82 38.14
C LYS A 267 10.00 11.75 38.94
N TRP A 268 11.07 11.26 38.31
CA TRP A 268 12.39 11.21 38.94
C TRP A 268 12.95 12.62 39.18
N ILE A 269 12.80 13.54 38.21
CA ILE A 269 13.18 14.94 38.36
C ILE A 269 12.40 15.59 39.50
N GLN A 270 11.08 15.43 39.54
CA GLN A 270 10.23 15.98 40.59
C GLN A 270 10.65 15.51 41.98
N THR A 271 10.87 14.20 42.14
CA THR A 271 11.33 13.61 43.41
C THR A 271 12.69 14.16 43.83
N GLY A 272 13.61 14.34 42.86
CA GLY A 272 14.92 14.95 43.10
C GLY A 272 14.83 16.39 43.56
N GLU A 273 13.93 17.19 42.99
CA GLU A 273 13.68 18.57 43.42
C GLU A 273 13.14 18.64 44.85
N ASP A 274 12.19 17.77 45.19
CA ASP A 274 11.57 17.75 46.51
C ASP A 274 12.59 17.33 47.59
N PHE A 275 13.46 16.37 47.27
CA PHE A 275 14.58 15.97 48.14
C PHE A 275 15.55 17.12 48.40
N ILE A 276 15.89 17.88 47.36
CA ILE A 276 16.81 19.01 47.43
C ILE A 276 16.23 20.16 48.26
N LYS A 277 14.95 20.49 48.04
CA LYS A 277 14.24 21.48 48.84
C LYS A 277 14.16 21.06 50.32
N GLY A 278 14.06 19.76 50.62
CA GLY A 278 14.00 19.23 51.98
C GLY A 278 15.34 19.27 52.74
N GLU A 279 16.47 19.16 52.05
CA GLU A 279 17.81 19.30 52.67
C GLU A 279 18.11 20.75 53.11
N ASP A 280 17.58 21.75 52.41
CA ASP A 280 17.76 23.18 52.74
C ASP A 280 17.06 23.60 54.05
N PHE A 281 16.22 22.74 54.65
CA PHE A 281 15.55 23.00 55.95
C PHE A 281 16.26 22.40 57.17
N ILE A 282 17.37 21.66 57.00
CA ILE A 282 18.15 21.15 58.13
C ILE A 282 19.25 22.16 58.48
N GLU A 283 18.84 23.33 58.99
CA GLU A 283 19.74 24.23 59.71
C GLU A 283 19.98 23.60 61.10
N VAL A 284 21.11 22.90 61.25
CA VAL A 284 21.49 22.28 62.53
C VAL A 284 21.82 23.40 63.51
N GLU A 285 20.89 23.73 64.41
CA GLU A 285 21.17 24.62 65.53
C GLU A 285 22.42 24.09 66.28
N PRO A 286 23.47 24.90 66.46
CA PRO A 286 24.60 24.47 67.26
C PRO A 286 24.12 24.36 68.70
N LYS A 287 24.15 23.13 69.25
CA LYS A 287 23.97 22.89 70.68
C LYS A 287 24.92 23.81 71.45
N ARG A 288 24.40 24.89 72.04
CA ARG A 288 25.15 25.73 72.97
C ARG A 288 25.52 24.87 74.16
N GLY A 289 26.83 24.62 74.27
CA GLY A 289 27.44 24.00 75.43
C GLY A 289 27.14 24.79 76.70
N MET A 290 27.00 24.01 77.77
CA MET A 290 26.68 24.38 79.14
C MET A 290 27.55 25.51 79.69
N ASN A 291 26.95 26.29 80.60
CA ASN A 291 27.53 26.64 81.90
C ASN A 291 26.41 26.71 82.93
#